data_AF-A0A2D6PLS4-F1
#
_entry.id   AF-A0A2D6PLS4-F1
#
_cell.length_a   1.000
_cell.length_b   1.000
_cell.length_c   1.000
_cell.angle_alpha   90.00
_cell.angle_beta   90.00
_cell.angle_gamma   90.00
#
_symmetry.space_group_name_H-M   'P 1'
#
loop_
_entity.id
_entity.type
_entity.pdbx_description
1 polymer ?
#
loop_
_entity_poly.entity_id
_entity_poly.type
_entity_poly.pdbx_seq_one_letter_code
_entity_poly.pdbx_strand_id
1 'polypeptide(L)'
;MLYDPYAEQAARRIYSQLEARFPEDKILFEATPWFQGSGELSVSGVPIDGGNTFLGLQILGCTQPDGATIHREREKSATVPATDDDDAPTPFPYHQLQDIPDVIDLTDDEEPDHGSSWLDITEDEFVILGKPRVVLDKRYTRKNVPDTRGVPVPGDETIFSTGEPYGSGKGVGQASIHAPITLESQGFLRDMWNALLYLKSAYPTAIHSVSWFTFEDGFSTSPDPRLISLEPFGTDDEVKTSVANWVYMDTQTKVLRGVLVIKVHVLGQALYLMELQRRPPKPRNGGREEGSKPPSYKGLVFTLDHQNSFEDWLRQVLSNVRHAEGVVQKLVRHCPGFADTFKHPKAKNENVPGEASVLNAFSKVGIMRADLSGH
;
A
#
# COMPACT_ATOMS: atom_id res chain seq x y z
N MET A 1 -13.71 -32.30 -8.68
CA MET A 1 -14.40 -31.78 -9.88
C MET A 1 -13.56 -30.62 -10.39
N LEU A 2 -12.86 -30.81 -11.51
CA LEU A 2 -12.06 -29.74 -12.12
C LEU A 2 -12.98 -28.94 -13.04
N TYR A 3 -13.18 -27.68 -12.69
CA TYR A 3 -13.87 -26.59 -13.40
C TYR A 3 -15.39 -26.50 -13.29
N ASP A 4 -15.84 -25.27 -13.03
CA ASP A 4 -17.23 -24.82 -13.06
C ASP A 4 -17.66 -24.70 -14.54
N PRO A 5 -18.73 -25.38 -14.99
CA PRO A 5 -19.19 -25.35 -16.38
C PRO A 5 -19.51 -23.94 -16.90
N TYR A 6 -19.98 -23.04 -16.03
CA TYR A 6 -20.27 -21.67 -16.41
C TYR A 6 -18.98 -20.89 -16.68
N ALA A 7 -17.98 -21.03 -15.81
CA ALA A 7 -16.68 -20.39 -15.99
C ALA A 7 -16.00 -20.86 -17.29
N GLU A 8 -16.10 -22.16 -17.60
CA GLU A 8 -15.59 -22.71 -18.86
C GLU A 8 -16.30 -22.09 -20.07
N GLN A 9 -17.63 -21.98 -20.03
CA GLN A 9 -18.41 -21.39 -21.11
C GLN A 9 -18.09 -19.90 -21.29
N ALA A 10 -17.98 -19.14 -20.20
CA ALA A 10 -17.64 -17.71 -20.23
C ALA A 10 -16.26 -17.49 -20.89
N ALA A 11 -15.26 -18.29 -20.54
CA ALA A 11 -13.94 -18.22 -21.15
C ALA A 11 -13.96 -18.59 -22.65
N ARG A 12 -14.64 -19.69 -23.02
CA ARG A 12 -14.77 -20.12 -24.42
C ARG A 12 -15.45 -19.07 -25.31
N ARG A 13 -16.42 -18.31 -24.76
CA ARG A 13 -17.16 -17.29 -25.49
C ARG A 13 -16.25 -16.18 -26.03
N ILE A 14 -15.22 -15.78 -25.28
CA ILE A 14 -14.26 -14.76 -25.71
C ILE A 14 -13.50 -15.25 -26.94
N TYR A 15 -12.95 -16.46 -26.89
CA TYR A 15 -12.23 -17.06 -28.01
C TYR A 15 -13.12 -17.26 -29.25
N SER A 16 -14.36 -17.72 -29.07
CA SER A 16 -15.28 -17.90 -30.20
C SER A 16 -15.65 -16.59 -30.90
N GLN A 17 -15.67 -15.46 -30.18
CA GLN A 17 -15.92 -14.14 -30.76
C GLN A 17 -14.74 -13.66 -31.61
N LEU A 18 -13.51 -13.94 -31.15
CA LEU A 18 -12.27 -13.68 -31.91
C LEU A 18 -12.26 -14.48 -33.22
N GLU A 19 -12.46 -15.81 -33.12
CA GLU A 19 -12.41 -16.70 -34.28
C GLU A 19 -13.46 -16.35 -35.34
N ALA A 20 -14.69 -16.00 -34.92
CA ALA A 20 -15.77 -15.67 -35.83
C ALA A 20 -15.60 -14.32 -36.55
N ARG A 21 -14.80 -13.40 -36.01
CA ARG A 21 -14.62 -12.03 -36.54
C ARG A 21 -13.23 -11.75 -37.09
N PHE A 22 -12.34 -12.74 -37.08
CA PHE A 22 -11.04 -12.61 -37.73
C PHE A 22 -11.23 -12.43 -39.26
N PRO A 23 -10.57 -11.46 -39.93
CA PRO A 23 -9.44 -10.64 -39.49
C PRO A 23 -9.80 -9.16 -39.23
N GLU A 24 -10.97 -8.85 -38.66
CA GLU A 24 -11.35 -7.46 -38.39
C GLU A 24 -10.35 -6.77 -37.44
N ASP A 25 -9.90 -5.56 -37.81
CA ASP A 25 -8.90 -4.80 -37.04
C ASP A 25 -9.42 -4.28 -35.68
N LYS A 26 -10.75 -4.27 -35.48
CA LYS A 26 -11.39 -3.78 -34.25
C LYS A 26 -12.59 -4.62 -33.89
N ILE A 27 -12.54 -5.26 -32.72
CA ILE A 27 -13.62 -6.12 -32.22
C ILE A 27 -14.11 -5.58 -30.88
N LEU A 28 -15.41 -5.32 -30.77
CA LEU A 28 -16.07 -5.08 -29.49
C LEU A 28 -16.47 -6.43 -28.88
N PHE A 29 -15.79 -6.80 -27.79
CA PHE A 29 -16.04 -8.05 -27.08
C PHE A 29 -17.20 -7.95 -26.10
N GLU A 30 -18.02 -8.99 -26.09
CA GLU A 30 -18.94 -9.22 -25.00
C GLU A 30 -18.25 -10.11 -23.96
N ALA A 31 -17.76 -9.48 -22.89
CA ALA A 31 -17.22 -10.17 -21.72
C ALA A 31 -18.31 -10.33 -20.65
N THR A 32 -18.48 -11.55 -20.12
CA THR A 32 -19.37 -11.84 -19.00
C THR A 32 -18.56 -12.28 -17.78
N PRO A 33 -19.03 -12.05 -16.55
CA PRO A 33 -18.38 -12.58 -15.36
C PRO A 33 -18.12 -14.07 -15.46
N TRP A 34 -17.01 -14.54 -14.86
CA TRP A 34 -16.64 -15.96 -14.81
C TRP A 34 -17.35 -16.72 -13.68
N PHE A 35 -18.21 -16.04 -12.91
CA PHE A 35 -19.00 -16.61 -11.83
C PHE A 35 -20.46 -16.17 -11.94
N GLN A 36 -21.38 -16.96 -11.38
CA GLN A 36 -22.79 -16.59 -11.25
C GLN A 36 -23.09 -16.27 -9.78
N GLY A 37 -23.67 -15.09 -9.53
CA GLY A 37 -24.03 -14.67 -8.19
C GLY A 37 -24.39 -13.19 -8.15
N SER A 38 -24.96 -12.75 -7.03
CA SER A 38 -25.08 -11.32 -6.76
C SER A 38 -23.70 -10.76 -6.47
N GLY A 39 -23.41 -9.59 -7.03
CA GLY A 39 -22.21 -8.84 -6.72
C GLY A 39 -22.44 -7.36 -6.93
N GLU A 40 -21.66 -6.56 -6.22
CA GLU A 40 -21.67 -5.11 -6.38
C GLU A 40 -20.39 -4.69 -7.11
N LEU A 41 -20.50 -3.65 -7.93
CA LEU A 41 -19.39 -3.00 -8.61
C LEU A 41 -19.34 -1.55 -8.14
N SER A 42 -18.14 -1.09 -7.80
CA SER A 42 -17.85 0.34 -7.65
C SER A 42 -17.24 0.81 -8.95
N VAL A 43 -17.79 1.86 -9.54
CA VAL A 43 -17.38 2.36 -10.85
C VAL A 43 -17.27 3.88 -10.82
N SER A 44 -16.25 4.41 -11.50
CA SER A 44 -16.18 5.83 -11.88
C SER A 44 -16.76 6.01 -13.27
N GLY A 45 -17.42 7.14 -13.51
CA GLY A 45 -18.17 7.33 -14.74
C GLY A 45 -19.01 8.59 -14.77
N VAL A 46 -19.92 8.66 -15.73
CA VAL A 46 -20.77 9.84 -15.96
C VAL A 46 -22.26 9.46 -15.99
N PRO A 47 -23.14 10.30 -15.41
CA PRO A 47 -24.57 10.13 -15.62
C PRO A 47 -24.91 10.41 -17.09
N ILE A 48 -25.70 9.53 -17.69
CA ILE A 48 -26.28 9.69 -19.01
C ILE A 48 -27.81 9.69 -18.91
N ASP A 49 -28.49 10.01 -20.01
CA ASP A 49 -29.96 10.02 -20.09
C ASP A 49 -30.63 10.83 -18.96
N GLY A 50 -30.16 12.06 -18.76
CA GLY A 50 -30.70 12.97 -17.74
C GLY A 50 -30.51 12.51 -16.29
N GLY A 51 -29.59 11.57 -16.03
CA GLY A 51 -29.30 11.05 -14.69
C GLY A 51 -30.03 9.75 -14.32
N ASN A 52 -30.84 9.20 -15.24
CA ASN A 52 -31.53 7.93 -15.01
C ASN A 52 -30.64 6.71 -15.24
N THR A 53 -29.51 6.89 -15.93
CA THR A 53 -28.55 5.82 -16.20
C THR A 53 -27.14 6.33 -15.88
N PHE A 54 -26.28 5.46 -15.35
CA PHE A 54 -24.89 5.78 -15.08
C PHE A 54 -23.98 4.95 -15.98
N LEU A 55 -23.15 5.62 -16.79
CA LEU A 55 -22.15 4.99 -17.63
C LEU A 55 -20.85 4.85 -16.82
N GLY A 56 -20.59 3.65 -16.31
CA GLY A 56 -19.32 3.31 -15.69
C GLY A 56 -18.22 3.19 -16.74
N LEU A 57 -17.18 4.02 -16.64
CA LEU A 57 -16.03 4.06 -17.54
C LEU A 57 -14.83 3.32 -16.96
N GLN A 58 -14.74 3.25 -15.63
CA GLN A 58 -13.65 2.59 -14.92
C GLN A 58 -14.23 1.77 -13.77
N ILE A 59 -13.78 0.52 -13.61
CA ILE A 59 -14.12 -0.30 -12.46
C ILE A 59 -13.12 -0.03 -11.35
N LEU A 60 -13.60 0.51 -10.24
CA LEU A 60 -12.81 0.83 -9.06
C LEU A 60 -12.83 -0.30 -8.03
N GLY A 61 -13.74 -1.28 -8.15
CA GLY A 61 -13.83 -2.38 -7.20
C GLY A 61 -15.01 -3.29 -7.43
N CYS A 62 -14.98 -4.46 -6.80
CA CYS A 62 -16.08 -5.42 -6.84
C CYS A 62 -16.18 -6.26 -5.57
N THR A 63 -17.36 -6.83 -5.32
CA THR A 63 -17.51 -7.90 -4.33
C THR A 63 -16.84 -9.18 -4.82
N GLN A 64 -16.20 -9.91 -3.91
CA GLN A 64 -15.73 -11.25 -4.23
C GLN A 64 -16.89 -12.27 -4.19
N PRO A 65 -16.92 -13.23 -5.13
CA PRO A 65 -17.95 -14.27 -5.11
C PRO A 65 -17.83 -15.14 -3.85
N ASP A 66 -18.95 -15.48 -3.23
CA ASP A 66 -18.98 -16.42 -2.10
C ASP A 66 -18.51 -17.82 -2.51
N GLY A 67 -17.91 -18.57 -1.57
CA GLY A 67 -17.61 -19.99 -1.75
C GLY A 67 -16.35 -20.47 -1.05
N ALA A 68 -15.76 -21.56 -1.56
CA ALA A 68 -14.69 -22.27 -0.88
C ALA A 68 -13.43 -21.39 -0.69
N THR A 69 -12.68 -21.72 0.37
CA THR A 69 -11.38 -21.10 0.66
C THR A 69 -10.44 -21.26 -0.53
N ILE A 70 -9.82 -20.16 -0.96
CA ILE A 70 -8.88 -20.16 -2.08
C ILE A 70 -7.57 -20.73 -1.58
N HIS A 71 -7.13 -21.86 -2.13
CA HIS A 71 -5.79 -22.38 -1.90
C HIS A 71 -4.85 -21.78 -2.93
N ARG A 72 -4.00 -20.85 -2.50
CA ARG A 72 -2.96 -20.28 -3.37
C ARG A 72 -1.67 -21.01 -3.08
N GLU A 73 -1.28 -21.87 -4.01
CA GLU A 73 -0.01 -22.60 -3.93
C GLU A 73 1.02 -21.88 -4.80
N ARG A 74 2.16 -21.52 -4.22
CA ARG A 74 3.29 -20.96 -4.99
C ARG A 74 4.56 -21.70 -4.61
N GLU A 75 5.23 -22.22 -5.64
CA GLU A 75 6.54 -22.83 -5.50
C GLU A 75 7.59 -21.72 -5.40
N LYS A 76 8.45 -21.80 -4.38
CA LYS A 76 9.53 -20.84 -4.18
C LYS A 76 10.86 -21.55 -4.37
N SER A 77 11.66 -21.06 -5.30
CA SER A 77 13.07 -21.43 -5.43
C SER A 77 13.85 -20.73 -4.30
N ALA A 78 14.57 -21.50 -3.49
CA ALA A 78 15.54 -20.95 -2.54
C ALA A 78 16.89 -20.83 -3.28
N THR A 79 17.41 -19.62 -3.38
CA THR A 79 18.74 -19.36 -3.95
C THR A 79 19.84 -19.80 -2.98
N VAL A 80 20.91 -20.36 -3.53
CA VAL A 80 22.13 -20.73 -2.81
C VAL A 80 23.16 -19.61 -3.07
N PRO A 81 23.96 -19.19 -2.07
CA PRO A 81 25.02 -18.22 -2.32
C PRO A 81 25.94 -18.70 -3.44
N ALA A 82 26.25 -17.80 -4.37
CA ALA A 82 27.18 -18.03 -5.47
C ALA A 82 28.52 -18.55 -4.93
N THR A 83 29.09 -19.53 -5.62
CA THR A 83 30.45 -20.00 -5.37
C THR A 83 31.44 -19.11 -6.10
N ASP A 84 32.71 -19.03 -5.66
CA ASP A 84 33.75 -18.17 -6.26
C ASP A 84 34.03 -18.46 -7.76
N ASP A 85 33.43 -19.51 -8.34
CA ASP A 85 33.47 -19.87 -9.77
C ASP A 85 32.24 -19.38 -10.58
N ASP A 86 31.25 -18.71 -9.96
CA ASP A 86 30.08 -18.18 -10.67
C ASP A 86 30.41 -16.82 -11.33
N ASP A 87 30.06 -16.67 -12.61
CA ASP A 87 30.22 -15.43 -13.37
C ASP A 87 29.56 -14.23 -12.65
N ALA A 88 30.19 -13.06 -12.77
CA ALA A 88 29.71 -11.82 -12.18
C ALA A 88 28.22 -11.55 -12.54
N PRO A 89 27.42 -11.01 -11.61
CA PRO A 89 25.98 -10.81 -11.83
C PRO A 89 25.72 -9.92 -13.05
N THR A 90 24.91 -10.44 -14.00
CA THR A 90 24.66 -9.80 -15.28
C THR A 90 23.85 -8.51 -15.12
N PRO A 91 24.25 -7.36 -15.67
CA PRO A 91 23.44 -6.15 -15.58
C PRO A 91 22.08 -6.32 -16.31
N PHE A 92 20.99 -5.75 -15.77
CA PHE A 92 19.67 -5.70 -16.41
C PHE A 92 19.10 -4.27 -16.39
N PRO A 93 18.55 -3.74 -17.49
CA PRO A 93 18.03 -2.38 -17.57
C PRO A 93 16.77 -2.16 -16.70
N TYR A 94 16.53 -0.94 -16.21
CA TYR A 94 15.45 -0.51 -15.30
C TYR A 94 15.11 0.98 -15.50
N HIS A 95 13.83 1.35 -15.49
CA HIS A 95 13.35 2.73 -15.63
C HIS A 95 12.42 3.12 -14.47
N GLN A 96 12.84 4.08 -13.64
CA GLN A 96 11.96 4.69 -12.65
C GLN A 96 11.47 6.04 -13.18
N LEU A 97 10.17 6.17 -13.46
CA LEU A 97 9.60 7.50 -13.72
C LEU A 97 9.66 8.33 -12.43
N GLN A 98 10.27 9.51 -12.53
CA GLN A 98 10.28 10.48 -11.44
C GLN A 98 8.90 11.14 -11.27
N ASP A 99 8.13 11.25 -12.35
CA ASP A 99 6.75 11.74 -12.39
C ASP A 99 5.94 10.86 -13.37
N ILE A 100 4.81 10.31 -12.91
CA ILE A 100 3.90 9.52 -13.77
C ILE A 100 2.98 10.51 -14.51
N PRO A 101 2.99 10.57 -15.85
CA PRO A 101 2.12 11.47 -16.60
C PRO A 101 0.64 11.03 -16.51
N ASP A 102 -0.28 12.00 -16.60
CA ASP A 102 -1.75 11.76 -16.54
C ASP A 102 -2.26 10.78 -17.63
N VAL A 103 -1.51 10.63 -18.72
CA VAL A 103 -1.75 9.65 -19.79
C VAL A 103 -0.44 8.93 -20.06
N ILE A 104 -0.45 7.62 -19.87
CA ILE A 104 0.69 6.75 -20.18
C ILE A 104 0.38 6.06 -21.49
N ASP A 105 1.18 6.37 -22.51
CA ASP A 105 1.03 5.78 -23.83
C ASP A 105 1.70 4.39 -23.82
N LEU A 106 0.90 3.37 -23.55
CA LEU A 106 1.30 1.97 -23.56
C LEU A 106 0.98 1.37 -24.93
N THR A 107 1.94 0.68 -25.53
CA THR A 107 1.71 0.00 -26.80
C THR A 107 1.16 -1.41 -26.57
N ASP A 108 0.08 -1.73 -27.28
CA ASP A 108 -0.44 -3.09 -27.44
C ASP A 108 0.02 -3.74 -28.78
N ASP A 109 0.75 -2.98 -29.62
CA ASP A 109 1.16 -3.44 -30.94
C ASP A 109 2.42 -4.31 -30.89
N GLU A 110 3.30 -4.06 -29.90
CA GLU A 110 4.55 -4.79 -29.73
C GLU A 110 4.80 -5.20 -28.27
N GLU A 111 5.20 -6.45 -28.10
CA GLU A 111 5.47 -7.08 -26.80
C GLU A 111 6.88 -6.76 -26.30
N PRO A 112 7.11 -6.64 -24.97
CA PRO A 112 8.40 -6.22 -24.42
C PRO A 112 9.57 -7.13 -24.83
N ASP A 113 10.76 -6.54 -24.93
CA ASP A 113 11.97 -7.31 -25.22
C ASP A 113 12.44 -8.11 -23.99
N HIS A 114 13.05 -9.27 -24.23
CA HIS A 114 13.63 -10.05 -23.16
C HIS A 114 14.81 -9.30 -22.52
N GLY A 115 14.71 -9.03 -21.22
CA GLY A 115 15.71 -8.28 -20.48
C GLY A 115 15.64 -6.77 -20.71
N SER A 116 14.50 -6.25 -21.18
CA SER A 116 14.23 -4.81 -21.26
C SER A 116 14.06 -4.16 -19.89
N SER A 117 14.09 -2.83 -19.86
CA SER A 117 13.72 -2.09 -18.66
C SER A 117 12.27 -2.27 -18.25
N TRP A 118 12.02 -2.02 -16.96
CA TRP A 118 10.71 -2.06 -16.31
C TRP A 118 10.26 -0.65 -16.00
N LEU A 119 8.96 -0.38 -16.13
CA LEU A 119 8.30 0.87 -15.77
C LEU A 119 7.19 0.61 -14.75
N ASP A 120 7.32 1.13 -13.54
CA ASP A 120 6.28 1.03 -12.50
C ASP A 120 5.29 2.20 -12.60
N ILE A 121 4.00 1.87 -12.73
CA ILE A 121 2.89 2.83 -12.85
C ILE A 121 2.01 2.69 -11.62
N THR A 122 1.60 3.80 -11.01
CA THR A 122 0.70 3.81 -9.86
C THR A 122 -0.74 4.12 -10.29
N GLU A 123 -1.68 3.18 -10.14
CA GLU A 123 -3.13 3.35 -10.37
C GLU A 123 -3.90 3.42 -9.05
N ASP A 124 -5.19 3.78 -9.06
CA ASP A 124 -6.06 3.72 -7.88
C ASP A 124 -6.34 2.27 -7.42
N GLU A 125 -6.60 2.06 -6.12
CA GLU A 125 -6.82 0.73 -5.57
C GLU A 125 -8.12 0.10 -6.08
N PHE A 126 -8.03 -1.15 -6.56
CA PHE A 126 -9.19 -1.99 -6.79
C PHE A 126 -9.79 -2.47 -5.46
N VAL A 127 -10.89 -1.85 -5.05
CA VAL A 127 -11.53 -2.10 -3.75
C VAL A 127 -12.31 -3.42 -3.77
N ILE A 128 -12.03 -4.32 -2.81
CA ILE A 128 -12.91 -5.45 -2.54
C ILE A 128 -14.10 -4.97 -1.72
N LEU A 129 -15.29 -5.01 -2.31
CA LEU A 129 -16.53 -4.66 -1.64
C LEU A 129 -17.02 -5.84 -0.79
N GLY A 130 -17.57 -5.56 0.40
CA GLY A 130 -18.10 -6.59 1.29
C GLY A 130 -17.03 -7.47 1.94
N LYS A 131 -17.37 -8.74 2.21
CA LYS A 131 -16.48 -9.66 2.92
C LYS A 131 -15.53 -10.37 1.95
N PRO A 132 -14.20 -10.26 2.11
CA PRO A 132 -13.26 -10.96 1.24
C PRO A 132 -13.32 -12.49 1.48
N ARG A 133 -13.09 -13.26 0.42
CA ARG A 133 -12.87 -14.71 0.52
C ARG A 133 -11.61 -14.99 1.33
N VAL A 134 -11.65 -16.07 2.10
CA VAL A 134 -10.48 -16.57 2.82
C VAL A 134 -9.50 -17.16 1.80
N VAL A 135 -8.24 -16.72 1.85
CA VAL A 135 -7.13 -17.27 1.06
C VAL A 135 -6.18 -18.01 2.01
N LEU A 136 -5.91 -19.28 1.72
CA LEU A 136 -4.90 -20.10 2.38
C LEU A 136 -3.68 -20.23 1.47
N ASP A 137 -2.61 -19.55 1.86
CA ASP A 137 -1.31 -19.65 1.17
C ASP A 137 -0.58 -20.93 1.59
N LYS A 138 -0.30 -21.81 0.63
CA LYS A 138 0.60 -22.96 0.82
C LYS A 138 1.91 -22.72 0.07
N ARG A 139 3.03 -22.94 0.77
CA ARG A 139 4.38 -22.77 0.23
C ARG A 139 5.06 -24.13 0.15
N TYR A 140 5.52 -24.49 -1.04
CA TYR A 140 6.41 -25.62 -1.25
C TYR A 140 7.80 -25.08 -1.60
N THR A 141 8.83 -25.61 -0.96
CA THR A 141 10.23 -25.24 -1.21
C THR A 141 10.89 -26.36 -2.00
N ARG A 142 11.24 -26.10 -3.27
CA ARG A 142 12.22 -26.94 -3.97
C ARG A 142 13.61 -26.37 -3.72
N LYS A 143 14.56 -27.27 -3.47
CA LYS A 143 15.99 -26.94 -3.42
C LYS A 143 16.54 -26.97 -4.85
N ASN A 144 17.48 -26.06 -5.12
CA ASN A 144 18.41 -26.04 -6.26
C ASN A 144 17.96 -25.19 -7.47
N VAL A 145 18.13 -23.86 -7.38
CA VAL A 145 18.38 -22.99 -8.54
C VAL A 145 19.50 -22.00 -8.15
N PRO A 146 20.57 -21.84 -8.96
CA PRO A 146 21.62 -20.85 -8.73
C PRO A 146 21.06 -19.41 -8.68
N ASP A 147 21.66 -18.55 -7.86
CA ASP A 147 21.28 -17.14 -7.75
C ASP A 147 21.93 -16.33 -8.89
N THR A 148 21.26 -16.24 -10.03
CA THR A 148 21.66 -15.36 -11.13
C THR A 148 20.86 -14.07 -11.12
N ARG A 149 20.73 -13.41 -9.96
CA ARG A 149 20.14 -12.07 -9.91
C ARG A 149 21.14 -11.07 -10.46
N GLY A 150 20.76 -10.46 -11.58
CA GLY A 150 21.51 -9.39 -12.18
C GLY A 150 21.54 -8.11 -11.36
N VAL A 151 22.31 -7.12 -11.82
CA VAL A 151 22.40 -5.77 -11.24
C VAL A 151 21.54 -4.81 -12.08
N PRO A 152 20.60 -4.04 -11.50
CA PRO A 152 19.84 -3.07 -12.28
C PRO A 152 20.74 -1.95 -12.81
N VAL A 153 20.61 -1.63 -14.10
CA VAL A 153 21.22 -0.46 -14.78
C VAL A 153 20.10 0.37 -15.40
N PRO A 154 20.28 1.68 -15.64
CA PRO A 154 19.27 2.47 -16.36
C PRO A 154 19.00 1.88 -17.75
N GLY A 155 17.73 1.75 -18.12
CA GLY A 155 17.32 1.47 -19.50
C GLY A 155 17.42 2.70 -20.41
N ASP A 156 17.32 2.46 -21.73
CA ASP A 156 17.27 3.50 -22.76
C ASP A 156 15.91 3.51 -23.50
N GLU A 157 14.98 2.64 -23.11
CA GLU A 157 13.69 2.43 -23.78
C GLU A 157 12.71 3.58 -23.50
N THR A 158 12.05 4.08 -24.55
CA THR A 158 11.06 5.18 -24.46
C THR A 158 9.63 4.71 -24.70
N ILE A 159 9.42 3.43 -24.99
CA ILE A 159 8.11 2.82 -25.33
C ILE A 159 7.93 1.62 -24.41
N PHE A 160 6.72 1.43 -23.85
CA PHE A 160 6.44 0.39 -22.87
C PHE A 160 5.14 -0.38 -23.18
N SER A 161 5.11 -1.67 -22.82
CA SER A 161 3.94 -2.56 -22.97
C SER A 161 3.67 -3.38 -21.70
N THR A 162 2.42 -3.77 -21.45
CA THR A 162 2.03 -4.57 -20.25
C THR A 162 2.15 -6.08 -20.46
N GLY A 163 2.55 -6.51 -21.66
CA GLY A 163 2.62 -7.90 -22.05
C GLY A 163 3.79 -8.70 -21.46
N GLU A 164 3.97 -9.93 -21.93
CA GLU A 164 5.03 -10.83 -21.44
C GLU A 164 6.33 -10.61 -22.21
N PRO A 165 7.50 -10.46 -21.55
CA PRO A 165 8.75 -10.21 -22.25
C PRO A 165 9.17 -11.39 -23.15
N TYR A 166 9.24 -11.16 -24.47
CA TYR A 166 9.78 -12.13 -25.41
C TYR A 166 10.41 -11.47 -26.65
N GLY A 167 11.50 -12.08 -27.15
CA GLY A 167 12.26 -11.56 -28.29
C GLY A 167 13.34 -10.55 -27.90
N SER A 168 13.93 -9.86 -28.87
CA SER A 168 14.98 -8.85 -28.64
C SER A 168 15.09 -7.87 -29.81
N GLY A 169 15.39 -6.59 -29.51
CA GLY A 169 15.79 -5.58 -30.51
C GLY A 169 14.65 -4.68 -31.02
N LYS A 170 13.49 -4.71 -30.35
CA LYS A 170 12.34 -3.83 -30.59
C LYS A 170 12.46 -2.51 -29.84
N GLY A 171 13.21 -2.49 -28.73
CA GLY A 171 13.37 -1.30 -27.89
C GLY A 171 12.13 -0.98 -27.04
N VAL A 172 11.32 -1.99 -26.74
CA VAL A 172 10.08 -1.87 -25.95
C VAL A 172 10.33 -2.42 -24.54
N GLY A 173 10.13 -1.57 -23.53
CA GLY A 173 10.20 -1.91 -22.11
C GLY A 173 8.91 -2.54 -21.58
N GLN A 174 8.96 -3.12 -20.38
CA GLN A 174 7.81 -3.71 -19.71
C GLN A 174 7.18 -2.72 -18.73
N ALA A 175 5.88 -2.48 -18.80
CA ALA A 175 5.14 -1.70 -17.82
C ALA A 175 4.48 -2.61 -16.77
N SER A 176 4.65 -2.28 -15.48
CA SER A 176 3.97 -2.92 -14.35
C SER A 176 3.11 -1.89 -13.62
N ILE A 177 1.82 -2.18 -13.46
CA ILE A 177 0.85 -1.26 -12.85
C ILE A 177 0.54 -1.73 -11.41
N HIS A 178 0.59 -0.82 -10.43
CA HIS A 178 0.44 -1.09 -9.00
C HIS A 178 -0.50 -0.06 -8.34
N ALA A 179 -1.33 -0.50 -7.38
CA ALA A 179 -2.21 0.40 -6.61
C ALA A 179 -1.45 1.21 -5.53
N PRO A 180 -1.96 2.36 -5.04
CA PRO A 180 -1.30 3.17 -4.02
C PRO A 180 -1.52 2.51 -2.66
N ILE A 181 -0.66 2.80 -1.69
CA ILE A 181 -0.79 2.22 -0.35
C ILE A 181 -1.91 2.91 0.41
N THR A 182 -3.09 2.29 0.42
CA THR A 182 -4.25 2.77 1.16
C THR A 182 -4.22 2.35 2.63
N LEU A 183 -4.85 3.18 3.45
CA LEU A 183 -5.10 2.89 4.85
C LEU A 183 -6.04 1.68 4.97
N GLU A 184 -5.61 0.65 5.70
CA GLU A 184 -6.42 -0.54 6.00
C GLU A 184 -7.83 -0.14 6.51
N SER A 185 -8.88 -0.81 6.01
CA SER A 185 -10.29 -0.52 6.35
C SER A 185 -10.62 -0.74 7.82
N GLN A 186 -9.81 -1.53 8.52
CA GLN A 186 -9.86 -1.79 9.96
C GLN A 186 -8.44 -1.91 10.49
N GLY A 187 -8.17 -1.36 11.68
CA GLY A 187 -6.87 -1.49 12.31
C GLY A 187 -6.38 -0.21 12.98
N PHE A 188 -5.20 -0.31 13.55
CA PHE A 188 -4.68 0.66 14.51
C PHE A 188 -4.59 2.10 13.97
N LEU A 189 -4.20 2.26 12.70
CA LEU A 189 -4.09 3.57 12.06
C LEU A 189 -5.46 4.24 11.86
N ARG A 190 -6.46 3.47 11.42
CA ARG A 190 -7.85 3.96 11.23
C ARG A 190 -8.51 4.27 12.58
N ASP A 191 -8.24 3.46 13.61
CA ASP A 191 -8.71 3.70 14.98
C ASP A 191 -8.20 5.05 15.52
N MET A 192 -6.91 5.35 15.35
CA MET A 192 -6.33 6.63 15.77
C MET A 192 -6.96 7.84 15.06
N TRP A 193 -7.17 7.74 13.74
CA TRP A 193 -7.82 8.78 12.95
C TRP A 193 -9.26 9.03 13.42
N ASN A 194 -10.06 7.96 13.52
CA ASN A 194 -11.46 8.05 13.95
C ASN A 194 -11.58 8.56 15.39
N ALA A 195 -10.66 8.17 16.28
CA ALA A 195 -10.63 8.67 17.66
C ALA A 195 -10.37 10.19 17.72
N LEU A 196 -9.48 10.72 16.87
CA LEU A 196 -9.24 12.17 16.78
C LEU A 196 -10.45 12.92 16.23
N LEU A 197 -11.12 12.38 15.20
CA LEU A 197 -12.35 12.97 14.68
C LEU A 197 -13.48 12.96 15.72
N TYR A 198 -13.61 11.86 16.46
CA TYR A 198 -14.55 11.76 17.58
C TYR A 198 -14.25 12.82 18.65
N LEU A 199 -13.00 12.95 19.10
CA LEU A 199 -12.61 13.95 20.10
C LEU A 199 -12.84 15.38 19.61
N LYS A 200 -12.57 15.67 18.31
CA LYS A 200 -12.91 16.96 17.70
C LYS A 200 -14.41 17.25 17.78
N SER A 201 -15.24 16.25 17.49
CA SER A 201 -16.70 16.40 17.58
C SER A 201 -17.19 16.52 19.03
N ALA A 202 -16.54 15.86 19.98
CA ALA A 202 -16.92 15.88 21.39
C ALA A 202 -16.45 17.16 22.11
N TYR A 203 -15.32 17.73 21.69
CA TYR A 203 -14.68 18.89 22.30
C TYR A 203 -14.30 19.95 21.24
N PRO A 204 -15.27 20.52 20.49
CA PRO A 204 -15.00 21.41 19.36
C PRO A 204 -14.40 22.77 19.75
N THR A 205 -14.60 23.19 21.00
CA THR A 205 -13.99 24.40 21.59
C THR A 205 -12.52 24.19 21.92
N ALA A 206 -12.12 22.98 22.30
CA ALA A 206 -10.75 22.64 22.61
C ALA A 206 -9.98 22.16 21.37
N ILE A 207 -10.59 21.37 20.48
CA ILE A 207 -9.96 20.80 19.29
C ILE A 207 -10.56 21.44 18.05
N HIS A 208 -9.84 22.40 17.48
CA HIS A 208 -10.32 23.20 16.36
C HIS A 208 -10.20 22.47 15.01
N SER A 209 -9.12 21.74 14.79
CA SER A 209 -8.89 21.04 13.54
C SER A 209 -8.09 19.75 13.72
N VAL A 210 -8.36 18.82 12.81
CA VAL A 210 -7.65 17.56 12.63
C VAL A 210 -7.46 17.41 11.12
N SER A 211 -6.23 17.20 10.68
CA SER A 211 -5.87 17.04 9.27
C SER A 211 -4.75 16.01 9.13
N TRP A 212 -4.80 15.16 8.12
CA TRP A 212 -3.69 14.28 7.77
C TRP A 212 -2.74 14.99 6.79
N PHE A 213 -1.53 14.47 6.62
CA PHE A 213 -0.51 15.03 5.72
C PHE A 213 0.14 13.98 4.83
N THR A 214 0.30 14.31 3.55
CA THR A 214 1.22 13.67 2.60
C THR A 214 2.01 14.76 1.89
N PHE A 215 3.14 14.42 1.24
CA PHE A 215 3.93 15.42 0.52
C PHE A 215 3.22 15.88 -0.76
N GLU A 216 2.35 15.03 -1.30
CA GLU A 216 1.58 15.22 -2.52
C GLU A 216 0.36 16.13 -2.28
N ASP A 217 -0.38 15.87 -1.18
CA ASP A 217 -1.64 16.58 -0.90
C ASP A 217 -1.49 17.73 0.11
N GLY A 218 -0.35 17.81 0.79
CA GLY A 218 -0.17 18.68 1.94
C GLY A 218 -1.13 18.30 3.08
N PHE A 219 -1.56 19.29 3.88
CA PHE A 219 -2.54 19.05 4.94
C PHE A 219 -3.96 18.97 4.39
N SER A 220 -4.62 17.84 4.60
CA SER A 220 -5.99 17.59 4.15
C SER A 220 -6.91 17.19 5.29
N THR A 221 -8.16 17.65 5.21
CA THR A 221 -9.25 17.29 6.13
C THR A 221 -10.21 16.27 5.53
N SER A 222 -9.84 15.65 4.41
CA SER A 222 -10.64 14.58 3.79
C SER A 222 -10.92 13.46 4.81
N PRO A 223 -12.13 12.86 4.81
CA PRO A 223 -12.51 11.82 5.76
C PRO A 223 -11.63 10.58 5.67
N ASP A 224 -11.05 10.30 4.50
CA ASP A 224 -10.15 9.17 4.28
C ASP A 224 -8.69 9.65 4.23
N PRO A 225 -7.88 9.32 5.24
CA PRO A 225 -6.49 9.73 5.29
C PRO A 225 -5.61 8.86 4.40
N ARG A 226 -4.63 9.49 3.76
CA ARG A 226 -3.59 8.82 2.98
C ARG A 226 -2.33 8.61 3.80
N LEU A 227 -1.50 7.65 3.37
CA LEU A 227 -0.26 7.28 4.03
C LEU A 227 0.94 7.77 3.21
N ILE A 228 2.00 8.17 3.90
CA ILE A 228 3.29 8.44 3.27
C ILE A 228 4.04 7.11 3.15
N SER A 229 4.45 6.76 1.93
CA SER A 229 5.27 5.58 1.68
C SER A 229 6.71 5.81 2.16
N LEU A 230 7.28 4.84 2.87
CA LEU A 230 8.71 4.88 3.19
C LEU A 230 9.56 4.59 1.96
N GLU A 231 10.61 5.38 1.75
CA GLU A 231 11.56 5.16 0.66
C GLU A 231 12.45 3.94 0.91
N PRO A 232 12.61 3.06 -0.09
CA PRO A 232 13.54 1.94 0.00
C PRO A 232 14.99 2.42 0.04
N PHE A 233 15.86 1.57 0.59
CA PHE A 233 17.30 1.83 0.57
C PHE A 233 17.83 1.68 -0.85
N GLY A 234 18.74 2.58 -1.24
CA GLY A 234 19.46 2.50 -2.51
C GLY A 234 20.40 1.29 -2.52
N THR A 235 20.87 0.90 -3.70
CA THR A 235 21.82 -0.21 -3.87
C THR A 235 23.17 0.07 -3.20
N ASP A 236 23.54 1.34 -3.08
CA ASP A 236 24.81 1.79 -2.48
C ASP A 236 24.70 2.03 -0.96
N ASP A 237 23.49 1.89 -0.39
CA ASP A 237 23.30 2.05 1.05
C ASP A 237 23.89 0.83 1.79
N GLU A 238 24.97 1.03 2.53
CA GLU A 238 25.54 0.01 3.42
C GLU A 238 24.65 -0.26 4.64
N VAL A 239 23.60 -1.06 4.44
CA VAL A 239 22.67 -1.47 5.50
C VAL A 239 22.46 -2.97 5.56
N LYS A 240 22.21 -3.48 6.76
CA LYS A 240 21.88 -4.91 6.95
C LYS A 240 20.58 -5.24 6.20
N THR A 241 20.52 -6.43 5.61
CA THR A 241 19.35 -6.92 4.88
C THR A 241 18.05 -6.89 5.71
N SER A 242 18.12 -7.05 7.04
CA SER A 242 16.93 -6.93 7.91
C SER A 242 16.36 -5.51 7.93
N VAL A 243 17.25 -4.51 7.98
CA VAL A 243 16.92 -3.08 7.99
C VAL A 243 16.36 -2.68 6.63
N ALA A 244 17.03 -3.10 5.55
CA ALA A 244 16.55 -2.86 4.18
C ALA A 244 15.16 -3.46 3.94
N ASN A 245 14.91 -4.65 4.48
CA ASN A 245 13.61 -5.33 4.33
C ASN A 245 12.50 -4.79 5.23
N TRP A 246 12.82 -3.98 6.23
CA TRP A 246 11.84 -3.50 7.21
C TRP A 246 10.86 -2.48 6.60
N VAL A 247 11.34 -1.67 5.64
CA VAL A 247 10.53 -0.67 4.93
C VAL A 247 9.38 -1.26 4.13
N TYR A 248 9.41 -2.57 3.87
CA TYR A 248 8.32 -3.26 3.18
C TYR A 248 7.30 -3.84 4.16
N MET A 249 6.01 -3.67 3.88
CA MET A 249 4.95 -4.43 4.54
C MET A 249 5.02 -5.91 4.15
N ASP A 250 5.28 -6.17 2.88
CA ASP A 250 5.61 -7.51 2.38
C ASP A 250 6.84 -7.42 1.47
N THR A 251 7.92 -8.07 1.89
CA THR A 251 9.19 -8.11 1.16
C THR A 251 9.10 -8.83 -0.18
N GLN A 252 8.07 -9.65 -0.40
CA GLN A 252 7.86 -10.44 -1.62
C GLN A 252 7.12 -9.64 -2.69
N THR A 253 6.03 -8.99 -2.31
CA THR A 253 5.25 -8.14 -3.23
C THR A 253 5.80 -6.71 -3.30
N LYS A 254 6.86 -6.41 -2.54
CA LYS A 254 7.51 -5.10 -2.48
C LYS A 254 6.57 -3.95 -2.09
N VAL A 255 5.43 -4.27 -1.46
CA VAL A 255 4.53 -3.28 -0.88
C VAL A 255 5.26 -2.54 0.23
N LEU A 256 5.43 -1.23 0.07
CA LEU A 256 6.09 -0.37 1.05
C LEU A 256 5.22 -0.18 2.29
N ARG A 257 5.87 0.17 3.40
CA ARG A 257 5.22 0.48 4.67
C ARG A 257 4.78 1.93 4.66
N GLY A 258 3.49 2.15 4.89
CA GLY A 258 2.93 3.46 5.05
C GLY A 258 3.14 4.06 6.44
N VAL A 259 3.15 5.39 6.49
CA VAL A 259 3.20 6.20 7.70
C VAL A 259 2.04 7.18 7.68
N LEU A 260 1.23 7.17 8.73
CA LEU A 260 0.16 8.13 8.93
C LEU A 260 0.70 9.32 9.72
N VAL A 261 0.58 10.52 9.16
CA VAL A 261 0.95 11.78 9.82
C VAL A 261 -0.29 12.63 9.99
N ILE A 262 -0.56 13.06 11.22
CA ILE A 262 -1.76 13.84 11.58
C ILE A 262 -1.33 15.10 12.30
N LYS A 263 -1.90 16.23 11.92
CA LYS A 263 -1.85 17.50 12.65
C LYS A 263 -3.17 17.73 13.37
N VAL A 264 -3.08 18.12 14.62
CA VAL A 264 -4.20 18.47 15.50
C VAL A 264 -3.98 19.87 16.02
N HIS A 265 -4.95 20.75 15.85
CA HIS A 265 -4.96 22.04 16.54
C HIS A 265 -5.84 21.92 17.78
N VAL A 266 -5.21 21.93 18.95
CA VAL A 266 -5.85 21.71 20.23
C VAL A 266 -5.41 22.77 21.23
N LEU A 267 -6.33 23.42 21.95
CA LEU A 267 -6.07 24.46 22.95
C LEU A 267 -5.10 25.56 22.46
N GLY A 268 -5.26 25.99 21.20
CA GLY A 268 -4.42 27.03 20.58
C GLY A 268 -3.00 26.58 20.19
N GLN A 269 -2.67 25.29 20.29
CA GLN A 269 -1.36 24.74 19.90
C GLN A 269 -1.47 23.67 18.80
N ALA A 270 -0.49 23.65 17.90
CA ALA A 270 -0.37 22.63 16.86
C ALA A 270 0.43 21.43 17.38
N LEU A 271 -0.22 20.27 17.37
CA LEU A 271 0.32 18.98 17.74
C LEU A 271 0.40 18.07 16.52
N TYR A 272 1.44 17.26 16.44
CA TYR A 272 1.61 16.26 15.38
C TYR A 272 1.68 14.86 15.96
N LEU A 273 1.02 13.91 15.28
CA LEU A 273 1.09 12.49 15.58
C LEU A 273 1.59 11.75 14.34
N MET A 274 2.49 10.79 14.54
CA MET A 274 2.98 9.90 13.51
C MET A 274 2.81 8.44 13.96
N GLU A 275 2.19 7.64 13.10
CA GLU A 275 1.98 6.21 13.33
C GLU A 275 2.44 5.39 12.13
N LEU A 276 3.13 4.29 12.40
CA LEU A 276 3.63 3.38 11.39
C LEU A 276 2.60 2.29 11.11
N GLN A 277 2.36 1.98 9.84
CA GLN A 277 1.61 0.79 9.46
C GLN A 277 2.33 -0.46 9.98
N ARG A 278 1.56 -1.44 10.49
CA ARG A 278 2.08 -2.63 11.16
C ARG A 278 1.65 -3.86 10.40
N ARG A 279 2.56 -4.83 10.27
CA ARG A 279 2.19 -6.13 9.72
C ARG A 279 1.13 -6.77 10.62
N PRO A 280 -0.01 -7.23 10.07
CA PRO A 280 -0.96 -7.99 10.85
C PRO A 280 -0.27 -9.26 11.40
N PRO A 281 -0.66 -9.73 12.60
CA PRO A 281 -0.13 -10.96 13.14
C PRO A 281 -0.40 -12.11 12.16
N LYS A 282 0.61 -12.94 11.91
CA LYS A 282 0.46 -14.09 11.01
C LYS A 282 -0.62 -15.03 11.56
N PRO A 283 -1.64 -15.41 10.77
CA PRO A 283 -2.58 -16.43 11.19
C PRO A 283 -1.84 -17.75 11.42
N ARG A 284 -2.20 -18.44 12.51
CA ARG A 284 -1.54 -19.68 12.93
C ARG A 284 -2.15 -20.87 12.19
N ASN A 285 -1.33 -21.88 11.87
CA ASN A 285 -1.87 -23.20 11.50
C ASN A 285 -2.64 -23.77 12.70
N GLY A 286 -3.94 -24.04 12.52
CA GLY A 286 -4.75 -24.79 13.50
C GLY A 286 -5.64 -23.98 14.44
N GLY A 287 -5.90 -22.69 14.19
CA GLY A 287 -7.06 -21.99 14.79
C GLY A 287 -7.01 -21.67 16.29
N ARG A 288 -5.86 -21.78 16.98
CA ARG A 288 -5.65 -21.21 18.32
C ARG A 288 -4.58 -20.12 18.29
N GLU A 289 -4.91 -18.95 18.84
CA GLU A 289 -3.96 -17.85 19.01
C GLU A 289 -2.97 -18.17 20.14
N GLU A 290 -1.67 -18.24 19.82
CA GLU A 290 -0.62 -17.98 20.80
C GLU A 290 0.31 -16.95 20.17
N GLY A 291 0.42 -15.82 20.84
CA GLY A 291 1.00 -14.60 20.31
C GLY A 291 2.52 -14.59 20.37
N SER A 292 3.16 -14.44 19.21
CA SER A 292 4.19 -13.40 19.15
C SER A 292 3.43 -12.07 19.27
N LYS A 293 3.53 -11.40 20.42
CA LYS A 293 3.01 -10.03 20.55
C LYS A 293 3.47 -9.27 19.31
N PRO A 294 2.57 -8.55 18.60
CA PRO A 294 3.01 -7.61 17.58
C PRO A 294 4.11 -6.75 18.22
N PRO A 295 5.18 -6.41 17.49
CA PRO A 295 6.21 -5.56 18.04
C PRO A 295 5.51 -4.35 18.68
N SER A 296 5.90 -4.03 19.90
CA SER A 296 5.36 -2.92 20.68
C SER A 296 5.81 -1.60 20.04
N TYR A 297 5.37 -1.35 18.81
CA TYR A 297 5.58 -0.08 18.13
C TYR A 297 4.82 0.98 18.90
N LYS A 298 5.53 2.06 19.16
CA LYS A 298 4.99 3.25 19.78
C LYS A 298 4.66 4.24 18.67
N GLY A 299 3.65 5.06 18.89
CA GLY A 299 3.46 6.26 18.09
C GLY A 299 4.45 7.34 18.50
N LEU A 300 4.69 8.28 17.61
CA LEU A 300 5.46 9.49 17.90
C LEU A 300 4.48 10.67 17.97
N VAL A 301 4.62 11.48 19.01
CA VAL A 301 3.89 12.74 19.16
C VAL A 301 4.91 13.86 19.31
N PHE A 302 4.70 14.98 18.60
CA PHE A 302 5.66 16.07 18.60
C PHE A 302 5.03 17.44 18.32
N THR A 303 5.73 18.47 18.74
CA THR A 303 5.49 19.89 18.41
C THR A 303 6.77 20.46 17.82
N LEU A 304 6.64 21.54 17.05
CA LEU A 304 7.77 22.20 16.40
C LEU A 304 7.80 23.67 16.81
N ASP A 305 8.99 24.18 17.10
CA ASP A 305 9.22 25.59 17.43
C ASP A 305 8.82 26.51 16.27
N HIS A 306 9.05 26.05 15.03
CA HIS A 306 8.69 26.75 13.81
C HIS A 306 7.91 25.82 12.88
N GLN A 307 6.70 26.22 12.51
CA GLN A 307 5.84 25.41 11.65
C GLN A 307 6.43 25.23 10.24
N ASN A 308 7.25 26.18 9.78
CA ASN A 308 7.87 26.15 8.46
C ASN A 308 8.95 25.07 8.33
N SER A 309 9.43 24.49 9.43
CA SER A 309 10.40 23.39 9.40
C SER A 309 9.74 22.01 9.42
N PHE A 310 8.41 21.94 9.27
CA PHE A 310 7.67 20.68 9.40
C PHE A 310 8.07 19.65 8.35
N GLU A 311 8.11 20.01 7.08
CA GLU A 311 8.42 19.06 6.01
C GLU A 311 9.86 18.56 6.07
N ASP A 312 10.83 19.48 6.28
CA ASP A 312 12.24 19.13 6.44
C ASP A 312 12.45 18.16 7.61
N TRP A 313 11.83 18.47 8.75
CA TRP A 313 11.84 17.60 9.91
C TRP A 313 11.19 16.25 9.60
N LEU A 314 10.04 16.23 8.94
CA LEU A 314 9.33 15.00 8.61
C LEU A 314 10.16 14.12 7.66
N ARG A 315 10.78 14.69 6.63
CA ARG A 315 11.70 13.96 5.71
C ARG A 315 12.84 13.32 6.50
N GLN A 316 13.44 14.07 7.43
CA GLN A 316 14.50 13.54 8.28
C GLN A 316 14.00 12.42 9.21
N VAL A 317 12.80 12.54 9.78
CA VAL A 317 12.19 11.49 10.62
C VAL A 317 11.90 10.23 9.81
N LEU A 318 11.33 10.36 8.61
CA LEU A 318 11.00 9.24 7.72
C LEU A 318 12.27 8.54 7.22
N SER A 319 13.33 9.29 6.94
CA SER A 319 14.64 8.72 6.63
C SER A 319 15.25 8.01 7.85
N ASN A 320 15.20 8.59 9.04
CA ASN A 320 15.79 7.95 10.22
C ASN A 320 14.98 6.75 10.73
N VAL A 321 13.66 6.72 10.55
CA VAL A 321 12.81 5.62 11.05
C VAL A 321 13.08 4.31 10.32
N ARG A 322 13.46 4.36 9.04
CA ARG A 322 13.88 3.17 8.27
C ARG A 322 15.18 2.58 8.82
N HIS A 323 16.18 3.41 9.17
CA HIS A 323 17.42 2.94 9.80
C HIS A 323 17.19 2.38 11.22
N ALA A 324 16.14 2.84 11.90
CA ALA A 324 15.80 2.41 13.25
C ALA A 324 14.81 1.23 13.31
N GLU A 325 14.44 0.62 12.17
CA GLU A 325 13.45 -0.46 12.07
C GLU A 325 12.14 -0.12 12.82
N GLY A 326 11.69 1.13 12.73
CA GLY A 326 10.44 1.58 13.36
C GLY A 326 10.54 1.95 14.85
N VAL A 327 11.74 1.92 15.43
CA VAL A 327 11.94 2.31 16.84
C VAL A 327 11.99 3.84 16.96
N VAL A 328 10.81 4.46 16.89
CA VAL A 328 10.64 5.93 16.93
C VAL A 328 11.18 6.60 18.20
N GLN A 329 11.38 5.84 19.30
CA GLN A 329 11.96 6.37 20.53
C GLN A 329 13.39 6.91 20.34
N LYS A 330 14.13 6.39 19.36
CA LYS A 330 15.47 6.88 19.02
C LYS A 330 15.43 8.24 18.32
N LEU A 331 14.28 8.63 17.76
CA LEU A 331 14.11 9.82 16.93
C LEU A 331 13.78 11.08 17.75
N VAL A 332 13.20 10.89 18.94
CA VAL A 332 12.73 11.97 19.82
C VAL A 332 13.80 13.04 20.09
N ARG A 333 15.06 12.64 20.28
CA ARG A 333 16.16 13.55 20.65
C ARG A 333 16.54 14.56 19.57
N HIS A 334 16.13 14.33 18.32
CA HIS A 334 16.49 15.20 17.20
C HIS A 334 15.36 16.17 16.84
N CYS A 335 14.23 16.13 17.56
CA CYS A 335 13.11 17.04 17.30
C CYS A 335 13.55 18.49 17.60
N PRO A 336 13.32 19.43 16.67
CA PRO A 336 13.65 20.84 16.93
C PRO A 336 12.75 21.45 18.01
N GLY A 337 11.53 20.93 18.20
CA GLY A 337 10.67 21.27 19.34
C GLY A 337 10.61 20.14 20.36
N PHE A 338 9.41 19.84 20.84
CA PHE A 338 9.20 18.72 21.77
C PHE A 338 8.79 17.45 21.02
N ALA A 339 9.26 16.29 21.46
CA ALA A 339 8.75 15.00 21.00
C ALA A 339 8.72 13.98 22.14
N ASP A 340 7.81 13.04 22.07
CA ASP A 340 7.83 11.83 22.90
C ASP A 340 7.14 10.67 22.16
N THR A 341 7.27 9.47 22.70
CA THR A 341 6.59 8.29 22.21
C THR A 341 5.41 7.93 23.10
N PHE A 342 4.32 7.50 22.47
CA PHE A 342 3.14 7.03 23.18
C PHE A 342 2.85 5.56 22.87
N LYS A 343 2.29 4.88 23.87
CA LYS A 343 1.83 3.50 23.75
C LYS A 343 0.35 3.50 23.42
N HIS A 344 -0.15 2.31 23.07
CA HIS A 344 -1.54 2.08 22.69
C HIS A 344 -2.29 1.29 23.75
N PRO A 345 -2.59 1.89 24.92
CA PRO A 345 -3.39 1.21 25.93
C PRO A 345 -4.79 0.96 25.39
N LYS A 346 -5.38 -0.16 25.80
CA LYS A 346 -6.83 -0.36 25.72
C LYS A 346 -7.43 0.06 27.05
N ALA A 347 -8.35 1.01 27.06
CA ALA A 347 -9.12 1.32 28.26
C ALA A 347 -10.48 0.63 28.23
N LYS A 348 -10.99 0.21 29.39
CA LYS A 348 -12.28 -0.48 29.48
C LYS A 348 -13.48 0.42 29.11
N ASN A 349 -13.29 1.74 29.17
CA ASN A 349 -14.35 2.74 29.03
C ASN A 349 -14.04 3.72 27.87
N GLU A 350 -13.44 3.24 26.78
CA GLU A 350 -13.34 4.05 25.56
C GLU A 350 -14.71 4.11 24.88
N ASN A 351 -15.07 5.28 24.37
CA ASN A 351 -16.28 5.47 23.55
C ASN A 351 -16.03 4.99 22.12
N VAL A 352 -14.79 5.16 21.63
CA VAL A 352 -14.34 4.69 20.31
C VAL A 352 -12.96 4.04 20.43
N PRO A 353 -12.64 3.02 19.61
CA PRO A 353 -11.31 2.43 19.57
C PRO A 353 -10.23 3.49 19.36
N GLY A 354 -9.14 3.42 20.14
CA GLY A 354 -8.02 4.34 20.01
C GLY A 354 -8.13 5.62 20.85
N GLU A 355 -9.27 5.90 21.48
CA GLU A 355 -9.47 7.11 22.32
C GLU A 355 -8.39 7.26 23.40
N ALA A 356 -8.12 6.21 24.19
CA ALA A 356 -7.10 6.27 25.24
C ALA A 356 -5.68 6.37 24.67
N SER A 357 -5.46 5.89 23.45
CA SER A 357 -4.17 6.04 22.76
C SER A 357 -3.93 7.49 22.35
N VAL A 358 -4.94 8.16 21.80
CA VAL A 358 -4.89 9.59 21.48
C VAL A 358 -4.74 10.43 22.74
N LEU A 359 -5.51 10.16 23.79
CA LEU A 359 -5.39 10.87 25.07
C LEU A 359 -4.03 10.66 25.72
N ASN A 360 -3.45 9.46 25.59
CA ASN A 360 -2.09 9.20 26.04
C ASN A 360 -1.07 10.03 25.25
N ALA A 361 -1.24 10.17 23.93
CA ALA A 361 -0.41 11.05 23.10
C ALA A 361 -0.52 12.51 23.53
N PHE A 362 -1.73 13.01 23.77
CA PHE A 362 -1.98 14.38 24.26
C PHE A 362 -1.32 14.61 25.63
N SER A 363 -1.39 13.62 26.52
CA SER A 363 -0.75 13.73 27.85
C SER A 363 0.77 13.90 27.76
N LYS A 364 1.41 13.42 26.70
CA LYS A 364 2.85 13.59 26.49
C LYS A 364 3.26 15.02 26.24
N VAL A 365 2.37 15.83 25.68
CA VAL A 365 2.58 17.26 25.46
C VAL A 365 1.87 18.13 26.50
N GLY A 366 1.46 17.51 27.62
CA GLY A 366 0.86 18.22 28.75
C GLY A 366 -0.63 18.54 28.61
N ILE A 367 -1.33 17.97 27.62
CA ILE A 367 -2.77 18.13 27.45
C ILE A 367 -3.50 16.96 28.10
N MET A 368 -4.24 17.23 29.17
CA MET A 368 -5.04 16.24 29.89
C MET A 368 -6.49 16.27 29.41
N ARG A 369 -7.21 15.16 29.64
CA ARG A 369 -8.65 15.07 29.30
C ARG A 369 -9.50 16.16 29.99
N ALA A 370 -9.13 16.55 31.20
CA ALA A 370 -9.80 17.61 31.94
C ALA A 370 -9.72 18.96 31.21
N ASP A 371 -8.58 19.24 30.56
CA ASP A 371 -8.34 20.49 29.82
C ASP A 371 -9.25 20.60 28.59
N LEU A 372 -9.60 19.46 27.97
CA LEU A 372 -10.53 19.42 26.83
C LEU A 372 -11.97 19.76 27.22
N SER A 373 -12.31 19.57 28.50
CA SER A 373 -13.68 19.73 29.02
C SER A 373 -13.91 21.12 29.65
N GLY A 374 -12.83 21.86 29.91
CA GLY A 374 -12.85 23.12 30.67
C GLY A 374 -12.99 24.39 29.83
N HIS A 375 -13.25 24.28 28.52
CA HIS A 375 -13.28 25.39 27.57
C HIS A 375 -14.55 25.44 26.73
#